data_AF-A0A7C3TFS8-F1
#
_entry.id   AF-A0A7C3TFS8-F1
#
_cell.length_a   1.000
_cell.length_b   1.000
_cell.length_c   1.000
_cell.angle_alpha   90.00
_cell.angle_beta   90.00
_cell.angle_gamma   90.00
#
_symmetry.space_group_name_H-M   'P 1'
#
loop_
_entity.id
_entity.type
_entity.pdbx_description
1 polymer ?
#
loop_
_entity_poly.entity_id
_entity_poly.type
_entity_poly.pdbx_seq_one_letter_code
_entity_poly.pdbx_strand_id
1 'polypeptide(L)'
;MGRPDFYDIWPEFEPTYDENEFTITTVQRIGEVLLLNCGSCDGPSDTRHPKCENCVHRRVQYGVEAYQKSTGRSKSGWSTVFLTRVIQYKPAITVTTNEKQ
;
A
#
# COMPACT_ATOMS: atom_id res chain seq x y z
N MET A 1 28.46 8.92 2.36
CA MET A 1 27.51 8.74 3.48
C MET A 1 26.41 9.78 3.33
N GLY A 2 25.16 9.31 3.43
CA GLY A 2 23.96 10.04 3.03
C GLY A 2 23.71 11.28 3.90
N ARG A 3 23.21 12.33 3.25
CA ARG A 3 22.84 13.55 3.96
C ARG A 3 21.47 13.36 4.63
N PRO A 4 21.31 13.65 5.93
CA PRO A 4 20.04 13.47 6.65
C PRO A 4 18.91 14.37 6.13
N ASP A 5 19.28 15.52 5.54
CA ASP A 5 18.38 16.59 5.07
C ASP A 5 17.52 16.21 3.86
N PHE A 6 17.87 15.14 3.12
CA PHE A 6 17.09 14.68 1.98
C PHE A 6 15.69 14.18 2.35
N TYR A 7 15.49 13.76 3.60
CA TYR A 7 14.21 13.22 4.09
C TYR A 7 13.31 14.28 4.73
N ASP A 8 13.85 15.49 4.99
CA ASP A 8 13.08 16.61 5.52
C ASP A 8 12.18 17.25 4.45
N ILE A 9 12.50 17.03 3.17
CA ILE A 9 11.64 17.38 2.03
C ILE A 9 10.65 16.23 1.81
N TRP A 10 9.64 16.17 2.66
CA TRP A 10 8.48 15.30 2.45
C TRP A 10 7.36 16.14 1.84
N PRO A 11 6.70 15.71 0.75
CA PRO A 11 5.56 16.45 0.23
C PRO A 11 4.51 16.65 1.34
N GLU A 12 3.89 17.82 1.40
CA GLU A 12 2.74 18.07 2.28
C GLU A 12 1.55 17.25 1.76
N PHE A 13 1.54 15.97 2.10
CA PHE A 13 0.45 15.08 1.78
C PHE A 13 -0.30 14.75 3.07
N GLU A 14 -1.64 14.81 3.00
CA GLU A 14 -2.51 14.28 4.03
C GLU A 14 -2.87 12.84 3.63
N PRO A 15 -2.40 11.80 4.36
CA PRO A 15 -2.74 10.43 4.04
C PRO A 15 -4.24 10.18 4.13
N THR A 16 -4.85 9.76 3.03
CA THR A 16 -6.17 9.12 3.07
C THR A 16 -5.99 7.64 3.44
N TYR A 17 -6.83 7.16 4.35
CA TYR A 17 -6.86 5.76 4.76
C TYR A 17 -8.26 5.21 4.45
N ASP A 18 -8.40 4.53 3.31
CA ASP A 18 -9.63 3.86 2.92
C ASP A 18 -9.42 2.34 2.76
N GLU A 19 -10.49 1.60 2.49
CA GLU A 19 -10.46 0.15 2.32
C GLU A 19 -9.65 -0.29 1.08
N ASN A 20 -9.28 0.64 0.19
CA ASN A 20 -8.49 0.38 -1.01
C ASN A 20 -6.97 0.51 -0.76
N GLU A 21 -6.55 0.98 0.42
CA GLU A 21 -5.14 1.20 0.76
C GLU A 21 -4.38 -0.09 1.11
N PHE A 22 -5.09 -1.23 1.24
CA PHE A 22 -4.47 -2.52 1.48
C PHE A 22 -5.19 -3.68 0.78
N THR A 23 -4.48 -4.79 0.66
CA THR A 23 -5.03 -6.05 0.14
C THR A 23 -4.62 -7.19 1.05
N ILE A 24 -5.58 -8.01 1.43
CA ILE A 24 -5.33 -9.27 2.15
C ILE A 24 -5.31 -10.39 1.11
N THR A 25 -4.23 -11.17 1.08
CA THR A 25 -4.12 -12.29 0.14
C THR A 25 -3.29 -13.42 0.74
N THR A 26 -3.26 -14.56 0.06
CA THR A 26 -2.41 -15.69 0.42
C THR A 26 -1.30 -15.84 -0.60
N VAL A 27 -0.05 -15.81 -0.14
CA VAL A 27 1.13 -16.08 -0.98
C VAL A 27 1.62 -17.50 -0.69
N GLN A 28 1.83 -18.29 -1.74
CA GLN A 28 2.27 -19.67 -1.63
C GLN A 28 3.57 -19.75 -0.80
N ARG A 29 3.61 -20.65 0.20
CA ARG A 29 4.71 -20.85 1.17
C ARG A 29 4.93 -19.74 2.22
N ILE A 30 4.25 -18.59 2.11
CA ILE A 30 4.30 -17.54 3.13
C ILE A 30 3.03 -17.55 3.99
N GLY A 31 1.88 -17.83 3.38
CA GLY A 31 0.57 -17.82 4.03
C GLY A 31 -0.18 -16.51 3.78
N GLU A 32 -1.08 -16.17 4.71
CA GLU A 32 -1.84 -14.91 4.68
C GLU A 32 -0.91 -13.72 4.91
N VAL A 33 -0.96 -12.75 3.99
CA VAL A 33 -0.13 -11.54 4.03
C VAL A 33 -1.00 -10.30 3.87
N LEU A 34 -0.52 -9.18 4.43
CA LEU A 34 -1.07 -7.86 4.19
C LEU A 34 -0.19 -7.12 3.18
N LEU A 35 -0.76 -6.72 2.05
CA LEU A 35 -0.12 -5.79 1.11
C LEU A 35 -0.61 -4.38 1.43
N LEU A 36 0.31 -3.48 1.77
CA LEU A 36 0.04 -2.07 1.96
C LEU A 36 0.48 -1.29 0.72
N ASN A 37 -0.44 -0.52 0.13
CA ASN A 37 -0.10 0.34 -1.00
C ASN A 37 0.45 1.68 -0.48
N CYS A 38 1.76 1.87 -0.61
CA CYS A 38 2.45 3.12 -0.26
C CYS A 38 2.39 4.18 -1.38
N GLY A 39 1.67 3.93 -2.47
CA GLY A 39 1.55 4.87 -3.59
C GLY A 39 0.90 6.20 -3.21
N SER A 40 -0.01 6.22 -2.24
CA SER A 40 -0.75 7.43 -1.86
C SER A 40 0.06 8.44 -1.04
N CYS A 41 1.18 8.03 -0.44
CA CYS A 41 1.98 8.89 0.45
C CYS A 41 3.30 9.39 -0.14
N ASP A 42 3.62 8.98 -1.37
CA ASP A 42 4.91 9.19 -2.05
C ASP A 42 6.18 8.83 -1.25
N GLY A 43 6.02 8.21 -0.08
CA GLY A 43 7.11 7.80 0.79
C GLY A 43 7.96 6.68 0.19
N PRO A 44 9.20 6.48 0.69
CA PRO A 44 10.15 5.49 0.20
C PRO A 44 9.81 4.04 0.59
N SER A 45 8.66 3.81 1.23
CA SER A 45 8.29 2.49 1.79
C SER A 45 9.36 1.95 2.76
N ASP A 46 9.94 2.84 3.58
CA ASP A 46 11.06 2.50 4.46
C ASP A 46 10.71 2.76 5.94
N THR A 47 10.50 1.69 6.70
CA THR A 47 10.14 1.76 8.13
C THR A 47 11.27 2.26 9.03
N ARG A 48 12.49 2.48 8.50
CA ARG A 48 13.53 3.21 9.24
C ARG A 48 13.19 4.70 9.38
N HIS A 49 12.28 5.21 8.54
CA HIS A 49 11.79 6.58 8.64
C HIS A 49 10.54 6.66 9.54
N PRO A 50 10.49 7.55 10.56
CA PRO A 50 9.39 7.62 11.52
C PRO A 50 8.00 7.80 10.88
N LYS A 51 7.88 8.56 9.77
CA LYS A 51 6.59 8.72 9.08
C LYS A 51 6.10 7.41 8.45
N CYS A 52 7.00 6.64 7.85
CA CYS A 52 6.65 5.34 7.27
C CYS A 52 6.34 4.31 8.36
N GLU A 53 7.11 4.29 9.45
CA GLU A 53 6.84 3.43 10.60
C GLU A 53 5.43 3.66 11.15
N ASN A 54 5.08 4.92 11.45
CA ASN A 54 3.76 5.27 11.97
C ASN A 54 2.63 4.94 10.98
N CYS A 55 2.84 5.22 9.69
CA CYS A 55 1.87 4.91 8.63
C CYS A 55 1.62 3.39 8.53
N VAL A 56 2.69 2.59 8.49
CA VAL A 56 2.62 1.12 8.44
C VAL A 56 1.92 0.59 9.69
N HIS A 57 2.29 1.08 10.88
CA HIS A 57 1.67 0.64 12.12
C HIS A 57 0.15 0.86 12.11
N ARG A 58 -0.31 2.06 11.77
CA ARG A 58 -1.76 2.36 11.70
C ARG A 58 -2.48 1.46 10.70
N ARG A 59 -1.92 1.29 9.50
CA ARG A 59 -2.55 0.49 8.45
C ARG A 59 -2.54 -1.02 8.74
N VAL A 60 -1.55 -1.50 9.50
CA VAL A 60 -1.52 -2.87 10.02
C VAL A 60 -2.70 -3.12 10.96
N GLN A 61 -3.02 -2.16 11.85
CA GLN A 61 -4.18 -2.26 12.73
C GLN A 61 -5.49 -2.29 11.93
N TYR A 62 -5.65 -1.41 10.94
CA TYR A 62 -6.81 -1.45 10.04
C TYR A 62 -6.94 -2.79 9.31
N GLY A 63 -5.83 -3.36 8.85
CA GLY A 63 -5.83 -4.69 8.23
C GLY A 63 -6.31 -5.79 9.20
N VAL A 64 -5.94 -5.72 10.48
CA VAL A 64 -6.43 -6.65 11.51
C VAL A 64 -7.93 -6.49 11.73
N GLU A 65 -8.41 -5.26 11.90
CA GLU A 65 -9.83 -4.96 12.11
C GLU A 65 -10.68 -5.40 10.91
N ALA A 66 -10.23 -5.09 9.69
CA ALA A 66 -10.91 -5.49 8.46
C ALA A 66 -10.92 -7.01 8.27
N TYR A 67 -9.84 -7.72 8.65
CA TYR A 67 -9.80 -9.18 8.63
C TYR A 67 -10.83 -9.77 9.60
N GLN A 68 -10.88 -9.28 10.85
CA GLN A 68 -11.85 -9.72 11.84
C GLN A 68 -13.29 -9.46 11.37
N LYS A 69 -13.56 -8.28 10.80
CA LYS A 69 -14.87 -7.90 10.28
C LYS A 69 -15.32 -8.78 9.11
N SER A 70 -14.41 -9.10 8.18
CA SER A 70 -14.72 -9.85 6.96
C SER A 70 -14.76 -11.37 7.15
N THR A 71 -13.97 -11.92 8.08
CA THR A 71 -13.84 -13.37 8.27
C THR A 71 -14.45 -13.90 9.56
N GLY A 72 -14.73 -13.03 10.53
CA GLY A 72 -15.14 -13.43 11.89
C GLY A 72 -14.00 -14.01 12.74
N ARG A 73 -12.79 -14.18 12.19
CA ARG A 73 -11.64 -14.76 12.88
C ARG A 73 -10.77 -13.68 13.50
N SER A 74 -10.31 -13.93 14.73
CA SER A 74 -9.37 -13.04 15.40
C SER A 74 -7.95 -13.19 14.87
N LYS A 75 -7.26 -12.06 14.83
CA LYS A 75 -5.87 -11.95 14.40
C LYS A 75 -5.18 -10.94 15.30
N SER A 76 -4.06 -11.31 15.92
CA SER A 76 -3.29 -10.40 16.78
C SER A 76 -2.33 -9.49 16.00
N GLY A 77 -2.09 -9.80 14.72
CA GLY A 77 -1.19 -9.07 13.84
C GLY A 77 -0.88 -9.87 12.57
N TRP A 78 -0.05 -9.29 11.70
CA TRP A 78 0.39 -9.92 10.46
C TRP A 78 1.81 -10.44 10.61
N SER A 79 2.02 -11.73 10.31
CA SER A 79 3.36 -12.34 10.27
C SER A 79 4.23 -11.77 9.16
N THR A 80 3.61 -11.28 8.08
CA THR A 80 4.30 -10.67 6.95
C THR A 80 3.46 -9.54 6.37
N VAL A 81 4.11 -8.39 6.18
CA VAL A 81 3.55 -7.20 5.55
C VAL A 81 4.42 -6.84 4.36
N PHE A 82 3.83 -6.71 3.19
CA PHE A 82 4.51 -6.22 1.99
C PHE A 82 4.18 -4.75 1.78
N LEU A 83 5.22 -3.92 1.68
CA LEU A 83 5.10 -2.53 1.31
C LEU A 83 5.25 -2.45 -0.21
N THR A 84 4.18 -2.08 -0.91
CA THR A 84 4.13 -2.10 -2.37
C THR A 84 3.77 -0.72 -2.91
N ARG A 85 4.09 -0.49 -4.18
CA ARG A 85 3.57 0.64 -4.95
C ARG A 85 2.83 0.07 -6.15
N VAL A 86 1.52 0.21 -6.15
CA VAL A 86 0.68 -0.28 -7.26
C VAL A 86 0.66 0.78 -8.35
N ILE A 87 1.21 0.46 -9.52
CA ILE A 87 1.13 1.31 -10.70
C ILE A 87 -0.06 0.83 -11.53
N GLN A 88 -1.14 1.61 -11.58
CA GLN A 88 -2.27 1.30 -12.45
C GLN A 88 -1.92 1.67 -13.89
N TYR A 89 -1.72 0.66 -14.74
CA TYR A 89 -1.54 0.89 -16.17
C TYR A 89 -2.92 1.17 -16.81
N LYS A 90 -3.16 2.40 -17.27
CA LYS A 90 -4.30 2.66 -18.18
C LYS A 90 -3.87 2.24 -19.58
N PRO A 91 -4.51 1.21 -20.19
CA PRO A 91 -4.22 0.88 -21.57
C PRO A 91 -4.56 2.09 -22.46
N ALA A 92 -3.69 2.39 -23.43
CA ALA A 92 -3.96 3.43 -24.41
C ALA A 92 -5.23 3.06 -25.19
N ILE A 93 -6.15 4.03 -25.32
CA ILE A 93 -7.38 3.86 -26.10
C ILE A 93 -6.97 3.64 -27.55
N THR A 94 -7.22 2.45 -28.09
CA THR A 94 -7.03 2.20 -29.52
C THR A 94 -8.14 2.92 -30.28
N VAL A 95 -7.82 4.05 -30.90
CA VAL A 95 -8.72 4.70 -31.86
C VAL A 95 -8.72 3.84 -33.13
N THR A 96 -9.77 3.05 -33.34
CA THR A 96 -10.03 2.44 -34.65
C THR A 96 -10.51 3.53 -35.60
N THR A 97 -9.63 4.00 -36.48
CA THR A 97 -10.00 4.80 -37.65
C THR A 97 -10.76 3.90 -38.61
N ASN A 98 -12.09 4.04 -38.67
CA ASN A 98 -12.88 3.45 -39.75
C ASN A 98 -12.66 4.29 -41.01
N GLU A 99 -11.72 3.88 -41.84
CA GLU A 99 -11.62 4.35 -43.22
C GLU A 99 -12.85 3.81 -43.98
N LYS A 100 -13.73 4.73 -44.40
CA LYS A 100 -14.81 4.45 -45.34
C LYS A 100 -14.19 4.25 -46.74
N GLN A 101 -14.49 3.11 -47.37
CA GLN A 101 -14.54 2.96 -48.83
C GLN A 101 -15.97 2.65 -49.24
#